data_AF-A0A2V5K4D7-F1
#
_entry.id   AF-A0A2V5K4D7-F1
#
_cell.length_a   1.000
_cell.length_b   1.000
_cell.length_c   1.000
_cell.angle_alpha   90.00
_cell.angle_beta   90.00
_cell.angle_gamma   90.00
#
_symmetry.space_group_name_H-M   'P 1'
#
loop_
_entity.id
_entity.type
_entity.pdbx_description
1 polymer ?
#
loop_
_entity_poly.entity_id
_entity_poly.type
_entity_poly.pdbx_seq_one_letter_code
_entity_poly.pdbx_strand_id
1 'polypeptide(L)'
;MSWLISFIIVCKFWLNHHHLLTFARHATYGMIWLNSIFLMGQAFIPFPTALMGEYPMNPLAVSLFGAVMAVNTLLFIGLQSYILRNLIKPGMISAQVPHLMQKSLVGVISYLFGVAAGWFDVHAAFVPYALTPLFFITPPQGRRGLEK
;
A
#
# COMPACT_ATOMS: atom_id res chain seq x y z
N MET A 1 12.89 -17.63 0.85
CA MET A 1 11.58 -17.21 0.26
C MET A 1 11.14 -15.83 0.73
N SER A 2 11.36 -15.46 2.00
CA SER A 2 10.97 -14.16 2.57
C SER A 2 11.48 -12.94 1.79
N TRP A 3 12.70 -12.98 1.24
CA TRP A 3 13.24 -11.90 0.40
C TRP A 3 12.43 -11.66 -0.89
N LEU A 4 12.01 -12.73 -1.57
CA LEU A 4 11.23 -12.60 -2.81
C LEU A 4 9.84 -12.02 -2.51
N ILE A 5 9.24 -12.43 -1.40
CA ILE A 5 7.95 -11.90 -0.91
C ILE A 5 8.07 -10.41 -0.61
N SER A 6 9.09 -9.99 0.15
CA SER A 6 9.28 -8.56 0.45
C SER A 6 9.53 -7.75 -0.82
N PHE A 7 10.33 -8.27 -1.76
CA PHE A 7 10.58 -7.63 -3.05
C PHE A 7 9.28 -7.41 -3.85
N ILE A 8 8.43 -8.43 -3.98
CA ILE A 8 7.13 -8.32 -4.67
C ILE A 8 6.23 -7.27 -4.00
N ILE A 9 6.20 -7.23 -2.67
CA ILE A 9 5.41 -6.26 -1.91
C ILE A 9 5.90 -4.83 -2.17
N VAL A 10 7.23 -4.61 -2.16
CA VAL A 10 7.84 -3.31 -2.49
C VAL A 10 7.52 -2.92 -3.93
N CYS A 11 7.64 -3.85 -4.89
CA CYS A 11 7.27 -3.60 -6.30
C CYS A 11 5.80 -3.17 -6.45
N LYS A 12 4.86 -3.81 -5.73
CA LYS A 12 3.45 -3.39 -5.70
C LYS A 12 3.30 -1.95 -5.23
N PHE A 13 3.92 -1.58 -4.11
CA PHE A 13 3.87 -0.21 -3.60
C PHE A 13 4.50 0.78 -4.57
N TRP A 14 5.61 0.41 -5.19
CA TRP A 14 6.29 1.19 -6.22
C TRP A 14 5.40 1.45 -7.44
N LEU A 15 4.71 0.44 -7.96
CA LEU A 15 3.78 0.60 -9.09
C LEU A 15 2.64 1.57 -8.75
N ASN A 16 2.02 1.41 -7.58
CA ASN A 16 0.96 2.30 -7.12
C ASN A 16 1.47 3.74 -6.88
N HIS A 17 2.69 3.87 -6.35
CA HIS A 17 3.36 5.16 -6.19
C HIS A 17 3.63 5.84 -7.53
N HIS A 18 4.20 5.14 -8.51
CA HIS A 18 4.43 5.71 -9.84
C HIS A 18 3.13 6.14 -10.52
N HIS A 19 2.07 5.33 -10.41
CA HIS A 19 0.75 5.72 -10.91
C HIS A 19 0.25 7.00 -10.22
N LEU A 20 0.36 7.09 -8.88
CA LEU A 20 -0.02 8.28 -8.12
C LEU A 20 0.76 9.54 -8.54
N LEU A 21 2.06 9.41 -8.79
CA LEU A 21 2.90 10.53 -9.22
C LEU A 21 2.49 11.11 -10.58
N THR A 22 1.85 10.32 -11.45
CA THR A 22 1.37 10.83 -12.76
C THR A 22 0.32 11.94 -12.63
N PHE A 23 -0.43 11.96 -11.52
CA PHE A 23 -1.42 12.98 -11.22
C PHE A 23 -0.80 14.29 -10.70
N ALA A 24 0.42 14.26 -10.16
CA ALA A 24 1.09 15.43 -9.59
C ALA A 24 1.60 16.37 -10.68
N ARG A 25 1.25 17.66 -10.60
CA ARG A 25 1.67 18.72 -11.54
C ARG A 25 3.14 19.10 -11.37
N HIS A 26 3.60 19.19 -10.12
CA HIS A 26 4.97 19.55 -9.75
C HIS A 26 5.27 18.95 -8.37
N ALA A 27 6.56 18.79 -8.05
CA ALA A 27 6.98 18.35 -6.72
C ALA A 27 7.08 19.56 -5.78
N THR A 28 6.39 19.51 -4.64
CA THR A 28 6.55 20.49 -3.56
C THR A 28 7.40 19.91 -2.43
N TYR A 29 7.94 20.80 -1.59
CA TYR A 29 8.71 20.39 -0.41
C TYR A 29 7.90 19.47 0.52
N GLY A 30 6.60 19.75 0.72
CA GLY A 30 5.72 18.89 1.52
C GLY A 30 5.52 17.49 0.93
N MET A 31 5.38 17.40 -0.40
CA MET A 31 5.29 16.11 -1.09
C MET A 31 6.58 15.29 -0.93
N ILE A 32 7.74 15.95 -1.03
CA ILE A 32 9.05 15.28 -0.87
C ILE A 32 9.18 14.70 0.53
N TRP A 33 8.81 15.45 1.58
CA TRP A 33 8.84 14.92 2.95
C TRP A 33 7.89 13.75 3.18
N LEU A 34 6.65 13.83 2.69
CA LEU A 34 5.70 12.72 2.78
C LEU A 34 6.20 11.49 2.03
N ASN A 35 6.82 11.69 0.86
CA ASN A 35 7.48 10.61 0.12
C ASN A 35 8.64 10.01 0.91
N SER A 36 9.48 10.81 1.58
CA SER A 36 10.58 10.31 2.41
C SER A 36 10.08 9.44 3.57
N ILE A 37 9.00 9.86 4.26
CA ILE A 37 8.38 9.08 5.32
C ILE A 37 7.79 7.77 4.77
N PHE A 38 7.16 7.82 3.60
CA PHE A 38 6.67 6.62 2.91
C PHE A 38 7.83 5.67 2.56
N LEU A 39 8.93 6.17 2.00
CA LEU A 39 10.11 5.38 1.67
C LEU A 39 10.78 4.76 2.90
N MET A 40 10.78 5.46 4.04
CA MET A 40 11.22 4.87 5.31
C MET A 40 10.38 3.63 5.67
N GLY A 41 9.06 3.70 5.51
CA GLY A 41 8.18 2.54 5.69
C GLY A 41 8.50 1.40 4.73
N GLN A 42 8.79 1.71 3.46
CA GLN A 42 9.15 0.72 2.45
C GLN A 42 10.48 0.02 2.77
N ALA A 43 11.49 0.79 3.20
CA ALA A 43 12.78 0.27 3.62
C ALA A 43 12.68 -0.66 4.84
N PHE A 44 11.63 -0.51 5.66
CA PHE A 44 11.38 -1.37 6.82
C PHE A 44 10.70 -2.69 6.48
N ILE A 45 10.04 -2.84 5.31
CA ILE A 45 9.29 -4.06 4.90
C ILE A 45 10.11 -5.36 4.98
N PRO A 46 11.40 -5.42 4.60
CA PRO A 46 12.16 -6.67 4.66
C PRO A 46 12.28 -7.26 6.07
N PHE A 47 12.37 -6.42 7.10
CA PHE A 47 12.54 -6.86 8.49
C PHE A 47 11.36 -7.71 9.02
N PRO A 48 10.10 -7.23 9.05
CA PRO A 48 8.98 -8.03 9.52
C PRO A 48 8.68 -9.19 8.56
N THR A 49 9.03 -9.08 7.27
CA THR A 49 8.88 -10.18 6.32
C THR A 49 9.85 -11.32 6.63
N ALA A 50 11.10 -11.00 6.99
CA ALA A 50 12.07 -11.98 7.45
C ALA A 50 11.63 -12.61 8.78
N LEU A 51 11.22 -11.79 9.75
CA LEU A 51 10.75 -12.27 11.06
C LEU A 51 9.54 -13.20 10.94
N MET A 52 8.56 -12.85 10.12
CA MET A 52 7.41 -13.72 9.82
C MET A 52 7.83 -15.02 9.13
N GLY A 53 8.86 -14.99 8.28
CA GLY A 53 9.38 -16.19 7.62
C GLY A 53 10.18 -17.12 8.52
N GLU A 54 10.90 -16.57 9.51
CA GLU A 54 11.62 -17.35 10.53
C GLU A 54 10.68 -17.93 11.59
N TYR A 55 9.64 -17.17 11.97
CA TYR A 55 8.68 -17.56 13.01
C TYR A 55 7.23 -17.56 12.47
N PRO A 56 6.91 -18.41 11.48
CA PRO A 56 5.62 -18.37 10.80
C PRO A 56 4.43 -18.77 11.68
N MET A 57 4.68 -19.44 12.81
CA MET A 57 3.67 -19.86 13.78
C MET A 57 3.62 -18.96 15.02
N ASN A 58 4.43 -17.90 15.09
CA ASN A 58 4.42 -16.96 16.21
C ASN A 58 3.44 -15.81 15.92
N PRO A 59 2.32 -15.68 16.68
CA PRO A 59 1.32 -14.63 16.45
C PRO A 59 1.89 -13.22 16.47
N LEU A 60 2.94 -12.96 17.27
CA LEU A 60 3.59 -11.66 17.35
C LEU A 60 4.32 -11.32 16.04
N ALA A 61 5.09 -12.26 15.49
CA ALA A 61 5.82 -12.07 14.23
C ALA A 61 4.86 -11.80 13.06
N VAL A 62 3.77 -12.56 13.00
CA VAL A 62 2.71 -12.43 11.98
C VAL A 62 1.92 -11.13 12.15
N SER A 63 1.64 -10.72 13.39
CA SER A 63 0.99 -9.45 13.70
C SER A 63 1.86 -8.25 13.36
N LEU A 64 3.17 -8.32 13.63
CA LEU A 64 4.12 -7.26 13.30
C LEU A 64 4.14 -7.00 11.78
N PHE A 65 4.14 -8.07 10.98
CA PHE A 65 4.03 -7.97 9.53
C PHE A 65 2.76 -7.23 9.11
N GLY A 66 1.58 -7.65 9.59
CA GLY A 66 0.32 -6.99 9.26
C GLY A 66 0.29 -5.51 9.69
N ALA A 67 0.78 -5.21 10.89
CA ALA A 67 0.86 -3.85 11.39
C ALA A 67 1.75 -2.95 10.52
N VAL A 68 2.94 -3.43 10.12
CA VAL A 68 3.84 -2.67 9.24
C VAL A 68 3.24 -2.46 7.85
N MET A 69 2.51 -3.43 7.32
CA MET A 69 1.80 -3.29 6.04
C MET A 69 0.64 -2.29 6.13
N ALA A 70 -0.10 -2.29 7.24
CA ALA A 70 -1.15 -1.30 7.51
C ALA A 70 -0.56 0.11 7.60
N VAL A 71 0.53 0.30 8.36
CA VAL A 71 1.25 1.58 8.45
C VAL A 71 1.73 2.05 7.08
N ASN A 72 2.37 1.18 6.29
CA ASN A 72 2.80 1.52 4.93
C ASN A 72 1.64 1.95 4.03
N THR A 73 0.49 1.30 4.17
CA THR A 73 -0.73 1.66 3.42
C THR A 73 -1.27 3.02 3.87
N LEU A 74 -1.24 3.33 5.18
CA LEU A 74 -1.62 4.64 5.71
C LEU A 74 -0.67 5.75 5.24
N LEU A 75 0.64 5.51 5.20
CA LEU A 75 1.62 6.44 4.66
C LEU A 75 1.35 6.74 3.18
N PHE A 76 1.04 5.70 2.40
CA PHE A 76 0.63 5.85 1.02
C PHE A 76 -0.66 6.68 0.87
N ILE A 77 -1.67 6.43 1.71
CA ILE A 77 -2.92 7.24 1.75
C ILE A 77 -2.62 8.71 2.08
N GLY A 78 -1.69 8.98 3.00
CA GLY A 78 -1.26 10.33 3.35
C GLY A 78 -0.65 11.06 2.15
N LEU A 79 0.31 10.43 1.47
CA LEU A 79 0.94 10.95 0.25
C LEU A 79 -0.10 11.15 -0.87
N GLN A 80 -0.95 10.15 -1.07
CA GLN A 80 -2.05 10.18 -2.03
C GLN A 80 -3.01 11.35 -1.77
N SER A 81 -3.46 11.51 -0.54
CA SER A 81 -4.36 12.61 -0.14
C SER A 81 -3.70 13.97 -0.36
N TYR A 82 -2.41 14.10 -0.05
CA TYR A 82 -1.69 15.35 -0.27
C TYR A 82 -1.59 15.71 -1.76
N ILE A 83 -1.23 14.76 -2.61
CA ILE A 83 -1.12 14.96 -4.07
C ILE A 83 -2.49 15.31 -4.66
N LEU A 84 -3.54 14.55 -4.31
CA LEU A 84 -4.88 14.74 -4.86
C LEU A 84 -5.50 16.08 -4.43
N ARG A 85 -5.20 16.57 -3.23
CA ARG A 85 -5.73 17.85 -2.72
C ARG A 85 -4.97 19.07 -3.20
N ASN A 86 -3.64 18.97 -3.33
CA ASN A 86 -2.80 20.16 -3.53
C ASN A 86 -2.12 20.21 -4.90
N LEU A 87 -1.88 19.05 -5.54
CA LEU A 87 -0.97 18.93 -6.69
C LEU A 87 -1.62 18.33 -7.93
N ILE A 88 -2.92 18.05 -7.91
CA ILE A 88 -3.61 17.43 -9.04
C ILE A 88 -3.55 18.32 -10.29
N LYS A 89 -3.24 17.73 -11.45
CA LYS A 89 -3.25 18.45 -12.74
C LYS A 89 -4.66 18.91 -13.09
N PRO A 90 -4.85 20.17 -13.56
CA PRO A 90 -6.13 20.63 -14.08
C PRO A 90 -6.63 19.69 -15.19
N GLY A 91 -7.89 19.29 -15.15
CA GLY A 91 -8.48 18.32 -16.10
C GLY A 91 -8.38 16.84 -15.68
N MET A 92 -7.59 16.51 -14.65
CA MET A 92 -7.52 15.16 -14.07
C MET A 92 -8.45 14.96 -12.87
N ILE A 93 -9.26 15.97 -12.53
CA ILE A 93 -10.35 15.88 -11.54
C ILE A 93 -11.47 15.03 -12.15
N SER A 94 -11.25 13.72 -12.22
CA SER A 94 -12.23 12.76 -12.69
C SER A 94 -12.92 12.08 -11.50
N ALA A 95 -14.04 11.40 -11.76
CA ALA A 95 -14.75 10.55 -10.82
C ALA A 95 -13.89 9.39 -10.22
N GLN A 96 -12.60 9.29 -10.58
CA GLN A 96 -11.67 8.25 -10.11
C GLN A 96 -11.03 8.59 -8.75
N VAL A 97 -11.00 9.85 -8.33
CA VAL A 97 -10.37 10.31 -7.07
C VAL A 97 -10.96 9.63 -5.82
N PRO A 98 -12.29 9.51 -5.65
CA PRO A 98 -12.87 8.82 -4.50
C PRO A 98 -12.57 7.32 -4.48
N HIS A 99 -12.60 6.67 -5.65
CA HIS A 99 -12.33 5.24 -5.81
C HIS A 99 -10.89 4.88 -5.43
N LEU A 100 -9.93 5.77 -5.75
CA LEU A 100 -8.53 5.62 -5.40
C LEU A 100 -8.29 5.60 -3.87
N MET A 101 -8.98 6.46 -3.11
CA MET A 101 -8.90 6.48 -1.64
C MET A 101 -9.64 5.30 -1.00
N GLN A 102 -10.84 4.96 -1.49
CA GLN A 102 -11.62 3.83 -0.99
C GLN A 102 -10.86 2.51 -1.16
N LYS A 103 -10.22 2.29 -2.32
CA LYS A 103 -9.41 1.09 -2.56
C LYS A 103 -8.29 0.99 -1.52
N SER A 104 -7.53 2.05 -1.26
CA SER A 104 -6.44 2.03 -0.26
C SER A 104 -6.90 1.69 1.16
N LEU A 105 -8.10 2.15 1.58
CA LEU A 105 -8.65 1.84 2.91
C LEU A 105 -8.98 0.35 3.09
N VAL A 106 -9.45 -0.33 2.03
CA VAL A 106 -9.69 -1.79 2.06
C VAL A 106 -8.41 -2.54 2.42
N GLY A 107 -7.26 -2.06 1.95
CA GLY A 107 -5.95 -2.63 2.27
C GLY A 107 -5.62 -2.54 3.76
N VAL A 108 -5.83 -1.36 4.37
CA VAL A 108 -5.62 -1.16 5.82
C VAL A 108 -6.50 -2.10 6.63
N ILE A 109 -7.80 -2.15 6.32
CA ILE A 109 -8.77 -2.99 7.04
C ILE A 109 -8.38 -4.47 6.90
N SER A 110 -7.97 -4.90 5.71
CA SER A 110 -7.56 -6.28 5.44
C SER A 110 -6.30 -6.65 6.24
N TYR A 111 -5.31 -5.76 6.32
CA TYR A 111 -4.11 -6.01 7.14
C TYR A 111 -4.45 -6.04 8.64
N LEU A 112 -5.26 -5.13 9.16
CA LEU A 112 -5.67 -5.13 10.57
C LEU A 112 -6.53 -6.34 10.93
N PHE A 113 -7.38 -6.78 10.01
CA PHE A 113 -8.13 -8.03 10.17
C PHE A 113 -7.19 -9.23 10.26
N GLY A 114 -6.16 -9.29 9.42
CA GLY A 114 -5.12 -10.32 9.50
C GLY A 114 -4.37 -10.31 10.84
N VAL A 115 -4.06 -9.12 11.38
CA VAL A 115 -3.47 -8.97 12.71
C VAL A 115 -4.39 -9.57 13.78
N ALA A 116 -5.67 -9.19 13.80
CA ALA A 116 -6.62 -9.69 14.78
C ALA A 116 -6.83 -11.22 14.65
N ALA A 117 -6.98 -11.73 13.42
CA ALA A 117 -7.16 -13.15 13.15
C ALA A 117 -5.96 -13.99 13.59
N GLY A 118 -4.74 -13.47 13.43
CA GLY A 118 -3.49 -14.17 13.77
C GLY A 118 -3.34 -14.54 15.25
N TRP A 119 -4.08 -13.88 16.15
CA TRP A 119 -4.10 -14.25 17.57
C TRP A 119 -5.00 -15.46 17.88
N PHE A 120 -5.95 -15.77 17.00
CA PHE A 120 -6.82 -16.94 17.13
C PHE A 120 -6.31 -18.11 16.29
N ASP A 121 -5.94 -17.82 15.04
CA ASP A 121 -5.37 -18.78 14.10
C ASP A 121 -4.38 -18.07 13.17
N VAL A 122 -3.12 -18.44 13.31
CA VAL A 122 -2.03 -17.88 12.51
C VAL A 122 -2.20 -18.19 11.01
N HIS A 123 -2.80 -19.33 10.66
CA HIS A 123 -3.08 -19.67 9.26
C HIS A 123 -4.11 -18.74 8.63
N ALA A 124 -5.11 -18.31 9.40
CA ALA A 124 -6.13 -17.38 8.93
C ALA A 124 -5.55 -16.00 8.57
N ALA A 125 -4.45 -15.58 9.19
CA ALA A 125 -3.78 -14.31 8.89
C ALA A 125 -3.05 -14.30 7.53
N PHE A 126 -2.57 -15.46 7.04
CA PHE A 126 -1.88 -15.52 5.75
C PHE A 126 -2.81 -15.24 4.57
N VAL A 127 -4.10 -15.56 4.68
CA VAL A 127 -5.10 -15.34 3.62
C VAL A 127 -5.22 -13.85 3.24
N PRO A 128 -5.55 -12.91 4.17
CA PRO A 128 -5.60 -11.50 3.83
C PRO A 128 -4.24 -10.94 3.40
N TYR A 129 -3.13 -11.45 3.98
CA TYR A 129 -1.78 -11.00 3.61
C TYR A 129 -1.37 -11.40 2.20
N ALA A 130 -1.83 -12.54 1.69
CA ALA A 130 -1.59 -12.99 0.32
C ALA A 130 -2.54 -12.31 -0.70
N LEU A 131 -3.80 -12.10 -0.32
CA LEU A 131 -4.81 -11.51 -1.22
C LEU A 131 -4.62 -10.01 -1.44
N THR A 132 -4.22 -9.27 -0.40
CA THR A 132 -4.12 -7.80 -0.47
C THR A 132 -3.11 -7.34 -1.54
N PRO A 133 -1.89 -7.91 -1.66
CA PRO A 133 -0.99 -7.54 -2.75
C PRO A 133 -1.59 -7.79 -4.14
N LEU A 134 -2.23 -8.94 -4.36
CA LEU A 134 -2.79 -9.35 -5.65
C LEU A 134 -3.92 -8.42 -6.12
N PHE A 135 -4.81 -8.01 -5.22
CA PHE A 135 -5.92 -7.11 -5.54
C PHE A 135 -5.45 -5.69 -5.93
N PHE A 136 -4.25 -5.30 -5.49
CA PHE A 136 -3.69 -3.96 -5.68
C PHE A 136 -2.60 -3.87 -6.73
N ILE A 137 -2.18 -4.98 -7.34
CA ILE A 137 -1.23 -4.98 -8.46
C ILE A 137 -1.87 -4.42 -9.74
N THR A 138 -3.19 -4.53 -9.90
CA THR A 138 -3.90 -4.00 -11.07
C THR A 138 -4.22 -2.51 -10.90
N PRO A 139 -3.59 -1.61 -11.69
CA PRO A 139 -4.02 -0.21 -11.73
C PRO A 139 -5.46 -0.17 -12.27
N PRO A 140 -6.33 0.71 -11.75
CA PRO A 140 -7.65 0.93 -12.34
C PRO A 140 -7.45 1.27 -13.82
N GLN A 141 -8.01 0.46 -14.72
CA GLN A 141 -7.96 0.74 -16.14
C GLN A 141 -8.59 2.10 -16.37
N GLY A 142 -7.76 3.09 -16.73
CA GLY A 142 -8.26 4.35 -17.25
C GLY A 142 -9.16 4.00 -18.42
N ARG A 143 -10.45 4.31 -18.32
CA ARG A 143 -11.39 4.24 -19.44
C ARG A 143 -10.79 5.07 -20.58
N ARG A 144 -10.14 4.38 -21.52
CA ARG A 144 -9.74 4.92 -22.81
C ARG A 144 -11.05 5.11 -23.57
N GLY A 145 -11.59 6.32 -23.55
CA GLY A 145 -12.87 6.57 -24.19
C GLY A 145 -13.37 7.97 -23.95
N LEU A 146 -12.66 8.96 -24.47
CA LEU A 146 -13.19 10.24 -25.00
C LEU A 146 -12.13 10.85 -25.94
N GLU A 147 -11.66 10.08 -26.92
CA GLU A 147 -11.23 10.64 -28.21
C GLU A 147 -12.35 10.34 -29.20
N LYS A 148 -13.29 11.27 -29.29
CA LYS A 148 -14.09 11.57 -30.47
C LYS A 148 -14.43 13.05 -30.42
#